data_AF-A0A355GBE2-F1
#
_entry.id   AF-A0A355GBE2-F1
#
_cell.length_a   1.000
_cell.length_b   1.000
_cell.length_c   1.000
_cell.angle_alpha   90.00
_cell.angle_beta   90.00
_cell.angle_gamma   90.00
#
_symmetry.space_group_name_H-M   'P 1'
#
loop_
_entity.id
_entity.type
_entity.pdbx_description
1 polymer ?
#
loop_
_entity_poly.entity_id
_entity_poly.type
_entity_poly.pdbx_seq_one_letter_code
_entity_poly.pdbx_strand_id
1 'polypeptide(L)'
;MKTLSLIAATAVLSFTSAIAHAIPFMSSLGDECVGCTLSGQTVGTYVDPTGTALDGADWIQDQASWWVDNAGYRIWEEDLNKTGTDAIIHSLFVSYDDDLIIKSKGQTIFDSEDYNISSPWTKVIDVIDLLGGSPLIAGDGRLNFYVTNSENYATGVIWKGEAKTVPEPGTLALLGLGLTGLVVARRKKMQ
;
A
#
# COMPACT_ATOMS: atom_id res chain seq x y z
N MET A 1 -22.50 -63.03 -7.13
CA MET A 1 -21.55 -62.03 -6.62
C MET A 1 -21.63 -60.80 -7.52
N LYS A 2 -22.25 -59.71 -7.04
CA LYS A 2 -22.38 -58.45 -7.80
C LYS A 2 -21.26 -57.51 -7.35
N THR A 3 -20.25 -57.32 -8.19
CA THR A 3 -19.24 -56.27 -8.01
C THR A 3 -19.83 -54.96 -8.51
N LEU A 4 -20.24 -54.08 -7.58
CA LEU A 4 -20.56 -52.69 -7.90
C LEU A 4 -19.26 -51.93 -8.19
N SER A 5 -19.12 -51.47 -9.43
CA SER A 5 -18.09 -50.53 -9.84
C SER A 5 -18.34 -49.18 -9.17
N LEU A 6 -17.44 -48.78 -8.28
CA LEU A 6 -17.43 -47.47 -7.63
C LEU A 6 -16.89 -46.44 -8.63
N ILE A 7 -17.78 -45.64 -9.21
CA ILE A 7 -17.39 -44.50 -10.06
C ILE A 7 -16.83 -43.41 -9.14
N ALA A 8 -15.51 -43.27 -9.12
CA ALA A 8 -14.84 -42.12 -8.53
C ALA A 8 -15.09 -40.90 -9.43
N ALA A 9 -16.04 -40.05 -9.04
CA ALA A 9 -16.23 -38.75 -9.67
C ALA A 9 -15.14 -37.80 -9.16
N THR A 10 -14.03 -37.73 -9.89
CA THR A 10 -13.00 -36.71 -9.69
C THR A 10 -13.54 -35.38 -10.22
N ALA A 11 -14.20 -34.60 -9.36
CA ALA A 11 -14.52 -33.22 -9.67
C ALA A 11 -13.22 -32.41 -9.64
N VAL A 12 -12.60 -32.21 -10.80
CA VAL A 12 -11.53 -31.22 -10.96
C VAL A 12 -12.18 -29.85 -10.84
N LEU A 13 -12.19 -29.31 -9.62
CA LEU A 13 -12.52 -27.91 -9.38
C LEU A 13 -11.33 -27.08 -9.86
N SER A 14 -11.43 -26.59 -11.10
CA SER A 14 -10.52 -25.57 -11.63
C SER A 14 -10.77 -24.28 -10.86
N PHE A 15 -10.12 -24.11 -9.72
CA PHE A 15 -10.03 -22.81 -9.06
C PHE A 15 -9.25 -21.92 -10.01
N THR A 16 -9.94 -20.99 -10.69
CA THR A 16 -9.26 -19.87 -11.34
C THR A 16 -8.60 -19.08 -10.22
N SER A 17 -7.31 -19.31 -9.98
CA SER A 17 -6.50 -18.49 -9.10
C SER A 17 -6.57 -17.08 -9.64
N ALA A 18 -7.29 -16.20 -8.95
CA ALA A 18 -7.25 -14.79 -9.26
C ALA A 18 -5.79 -14.34 -9.06
N ILE A 19 -5.19 -13.83 -10.13
CA ILE A 19 -3.78 -13.45 -10.16
C ILE A 19 -3.67 -12.14 -9.37
N ALA A 20 -2.82 -12.12 -8.34
CA ALA A 20 -2.46 -10.89 -7.65
C ALA A 20 -1.73 -9.98 -8.64
N HIS A 21 -2.29 -8.78 -8.88
CA HIS A 21 -1.70 -7.80 -9.78
C HIS A 21 -0.85 -6.81 -8.97
N ALA A 22 0.33 -6.48 -9.48
CA ALA A 22 1.17 -5.43 -8.92
C ALA A 22 0.57 -4.05 -9.24
N ILE A 23 0.55 -3.18 -8.24
CA ILE A 23 0.09 -1.81 -8.29
C ILE A 23 1.28 -0.93 -7.91
N PRO A 24 2.06 -0.43 -8.89
CA PRO A 24 3.09 0.56 -8.62
C PRO A 24 2.41 1.88 -8.24
N PHE A 25 2.98 2.59 -7.26
CA PHE A 25 2.55 3.92 -6.87
C PHE A 25 3.77 4.75 -6.47
N MET A 26 3.75 6.04 -6.76
CA MET A 26 4.84 6.95 -6.40
C MET A 26 4.37 8.38 -6.39
N SER A 27 5.06 9.23 -5.64
CA SER A 27 4.78 10.66 -5.62
C SER A 27 4.99 11.28 -7.00
N SER A 28 3.93 11.88 -7.54
CA SER A 28 3.95 12.60 -8.81
C SER A 28 2.82 13.64 -8.87
N LEU A 29 2.75 14.44 -9.94
CA LEU A 29 1.62 15.35 -10.20
C LEU A 29 0.26 14.65 -10.39
N GLY A 30 0.24 13.31 -10.42
CA GLY A 30 -0.99 12.51 -10.42
C GLY A 30 -1.65 12.38 -9.04
N ASP A 31 -0.96 12.81 -7.97
CA ASP A 31 -1.44 12.76 -6.60
C ASP A 31 -2.13 14.06 -6.20
N GLU A 32 -3.16 13.94 -5.36
CA GLU A 32 -3.96 15.09 -4.94
C GLU A 32 -3.40 15.70 -3.64
N CYS A 33 -3.13 17.00 -3.68
CA CYS A 33 -3.01 17.82 -2.48
C CYS A 33 -3.33 19.29 -2.77
N VAL A 34 -3.78 20.02 -1.74
CA VAL A 34 -4.22 21.41 -1.86
C VAL A 34 -3.02 22.33 -1.62
N GLY A 35 -2.64 23.09 -2.64
CA GLY A 35 -1.58 24.10 -2.51
C GLY A 35 -0.16 23.57 -2.63
N CYS A 36 0.04 22.32 -3.06
CA CYS A 36 1.38 21.79 -3.25
C CYS A 36 2.01 22.16 -4.59
N THR A 37 3.32 21.91 -4.68
CA THR A 37 4.09 21.93 -5.93
C THR A 37 5.04 20.74 -5.96
N LEU A 38 5.39 20.29 -7.17
CA LEU A 38 6.64 19.54 -7.32
C LEU A 38 7.78 20.48 -6.94
N SER A 39 8.72 19.98 -6.16
CA SER A 39 9.80 20.79 -5.68
C SER A 39 11.01 20.77 -6.63
N GLY A 40 11.56 21.94 -6.90
CA GLY A 40 12.84 22.09 -7.61
C GLY A 40 14.02 21.99 -6.65
N GLN A 41 14.03 21.02 -5.74
CA GLN A 41 15.07 20.91 -4.71
C GLN A 41 16.43 20.69 -5.34
N THR A 42 17.45 21.31 -4.73
CA THR A 42 18.82 21.21 -5.21
C THR A 42 19.53 20.07 -4.51
N VAL A 43 20.22 19.25 -5.29
CA VAL A 43 21.06 18.14 -4.84
C VAL A 43 22.07 18.65 -3.81
N GLY A 44 22.16 17.98 -2.65
CA GLY A 44 23.11 18.32 -1.57
C GLY A 44 22.46 18.61 -0.22
N THR A 45 21.20 19.04 -0.21
CA THR A 45 20.40 19.14 1.03
C THR A 45 19.52 17.91 1.22
N TYR A 46 19.00 17.34 0.13
CA TYR A 46 18.08 16.20 0.12
C TYR A 46 18.69 14.98 -0.55
N VAL A 47 18.07 13.83 -0.34
CA VAL A 47 18.36 12.63 -1.11
C VAL A 47 18.02 12.88 -2.58
N ASP A 48 18.98 12.58 -3.45
CA ASP A 48 18.74 12.48 -4.89
C ASP A 48 18.03 11.15 -5.17
N PRO A 49 16.79 11.14 -5.71
CA PRO A 49 16.08 9.91 -5.99
C PRO A 49 16.77 9.06 -7.06
N THR A 50 17.59 9.67 -7.93
CA THR A 50 18.20 9.02 -9.09
C THR A 50 19.06 7.82 -8.68
N GLY A 51 18.78 6.64 -9.24
CA GLY A 51 19.52 5.41 -8.93
C GLY A 51 19.24 4.83 -7.53
N THR A 52 18.22 5.33 -6.82
CA THR A 52 17.76 4.80 -5.54
C THR A 52 16.41 4.08 -5.68
N ALA A 53 15.84 3.57 -4.58
CA ALA A 53 14.50 2.99 -4.59
C ALA A 53 13.39 4.03 -4.88
N LEU A 54 13.71 5.32 -4.79
CA LEU A 54 12.81 6.44 -5.11
C LEU A 54 12.93 6.91 -6.57
N ASP A 55 13.74 6.25 -7.41
CA ASP A 55 14.01 6.71 -8.77
C ASP A 55 12.73 6.88 -9.60
N GLY A 56 12.57 8.02 -10.26
CA GLY A 56 11.37 8.41 -11.01
C GLY A 56 10.22 8.98 -10.18
N ALA A 57 10.32 9.01 -8.85
CA ALA A 57 9.38 9.75 -7.99
C ALA A 57 9.84 11.21 -7.81
N ASP A 58 8.89 12.10 -7.56
CA ASP A 58 9.16 13.53 -7.36
C ASP A 58 8.93 13.95 -5.91
N TRP A 59 9.73 14.90 -5.43
CA TRP A 59 9.48 15.57 -4.17
C TRP A 59 8.24 16.46 -4.26
N ILE A 60 7.31 16.28 -3.33
CA ILE A 60 6.10 17.10 -3.20
C ILE A 60 6.17 17.89 -1.90
N GLN A 61 5.84 19.18 -1.97
CA GLN A 61 5.86 20.08 -0.82
C GLN A 61 4.69 21.07 -0.90
N ASP A 62 4.33 21.68 0.23
CA ASP A 62 3.38 22.79 0.28
C ASP A 62 4.04 24.10 -0.19
N GLN A 63 3.30 24.95 -0.90
CA GLN A 63 3.82 26.22 -1.45
C GLN A 63 4.17 27.25 -0.35
N ALA A 64 3.57 27.13 0.84
CA ALA A 64 3.74 28.09 1.93
C ALA A 64 4.68 27.62 3.05
N SER A 65 5.24 26.40 2.98
CA SER A 65 5.81 25.73 4.14
C SER A 65 7.31 25.89 4.37
N TRP A 66 8.06 26.50 3.45
CA TRP A 66 9.54 26.58 3.50
C TRP A 66 10.12 27.30 4.72
N TRP A 67 9.30 28.06 5.46
CA TRP A 67 9.75 28.92 6.55
C TRP A 67 8.70 29.01 7.67
N VAL A 68 7.92 27.95 7.85
CA VAL A 68 6.88 27.93 8.88
C VAL A 68 7.10 26.72 9.77
N ASP A 69 7.52 27.01 11.00
CA ASP A 69 7.70 25.98 12.02
C ASP A 69 6.36 25.30 12.36
N ASN A 70 6.39 23.98 12.49
CA ASN A 70 5.22 23.12 12.72
C ASN A 70 4.12 23.25 11.66
N ALA A 71 4.47 23.58 10.42
CA ALA A 71 3.52 23.56 9.31
C ALA A 71 3.22 22.11 8.89
N GLY A 72 2.08 21.60 9.35
CA GLY A 72 1.54 20.32 8.93
C GLY A 72 0.76 20.42 7.62
N TYR A 73 1.10 19.59 6.63
CA TYR A 73 0.33 19.45 5.39
C TYR A 73 0.07 17.98 5.07
N ARG A 74 -0.81 17.75 4.09
CA ARG A 74 -1.29 16.41 3.77
C ARG A 74 -1.35 16.16 2.27
N ILE A 75 -0.78 15.04 1.84
CA ILE A 75 -0.83 14.55 0.46
C ILE A 75 -1.53 13.20 0.40
N TRP A 76 -2.30 12.96 -0.66
CA TRP A 76 -3.04 11.71 -0.87
C TRP A 76 -2.51 11.02 -2.11
N GLU A 77 -2.02 9.81 -1.93
CA GLU A 77 -1.69 8.93 -3.04
C GLU A 77 -2.98 8.28 -3.54
N GLU A 78 -3.20 8.28 -4.85
CA GLU A 78 -4.49 7.90 -5.42
C GLU A 78 -4.52 6.60 -6.20
N ASP A 79 -3.37 6.06 -6.61
CA ASP A 79 -3.33 4.88 -7.48
C ASP A 79 -3.81 3.63 -6.77
N LEU A 80 -3.60 3.51 -5.45
CA LEU A 80 -4.14 2.38 -4.67
C LEU A 80 -5.68 2.37 -4.62
N ASN A 81 -6.31 3.54 -4.51
CA ASN A 81 -7.76 3.66 -4.34
C ASN A 81 -8.55 3.34 -5.61
N LYS A 82 -7.90 3.46 -6.79
CA LYS A 82 -8.49 3.23 -8.11
C LYS A 82 -8.74 1.74 -8.38
N THR A 83 -8.13 0.86 -7.60
CA THR A 83 -8.21 -0.60 -7.82
C THR A 83 -9.51 -1.20 -7.32
N GLY A 84 -10.14 -0.61 -6.30
CA GLY A 84 -11.38 -1.11 -5.69
C GLY A 84 -11.24 -2.46 -4.99
N THR A 85 -10.00 -2.97 -4.82
CA THR A 85 -9.69 -4.27 -4.24
C THR A 85 -8.66 -4.12 -3.16
N ASP A 86 -8.80 -4.86 -2.05
CA ASP A 86 -7.81 -4.89 -0.98
C ASP A 86 -6.41 -5.15 -1.55
N ALA A 87 -5.40 -4.46 -1.01
CA ALA A 87 -4.03 -4.55 -1.47
C ALA A 87 -3.06 -4.66 -0.30
N ILE A 88 -2.03 -5.48 -0.42
CA ILE A 88 -0.94 -5.57 0.55
C ILE A 88 0.24 -4.76 0.01
N ILE A 89 0.73 -3.80 0.80
CA ILE A 89 1.95 -3.06 0.45
C ILE A 89 3.14 -3.94 0.75
N HIS A 90 3.87 -4.34 -0.30
CA HIS A 90 5.08 -5.15 -0.11
C HIS A 90 6.36 -4.32 -0.16
N SER A 91 6.30 -3.09 -0.67
CA SER A 91 7.41 -2.14 -0.61
C SER A 91 6.86 -0.73 -0.50
N LEU A 92 7.49 0.06 0.36
CA LEU A 92 7.20 1.48 0.54
C LEU A 92 8.49 2.17 1.01
N PHE A 93 9.07 2.93 0.10
CA PHE A 93 10.23 3.76 0.35
C PHE A 93 9.79 5.20 0.48
N VAL A 94 10.36 5.90 1.46
CA VAL A 94 10.05 7.31 1.71
C VAL A 94 11.32 8.11 1.99
N SER A 95 11.23 9.40 1.76
CA SER A 95 12.08 10.42 2.37
C SER A 95 11.19 11.63 2.64
N TYR A 96 11.39 12.30 3.77
CA TYR A 96 10.51 13.34 4.28
C TYR A 96 11.29 14.32 5.15
N ASP A 97 10.69 15.45 5.50
CA ASP A 97 11.33 16.52 6.27
C ASP A 97 11.57 16.17 7.76
N ASP A 98 10.68 16.53 8.69
CA ASP A 98 10.91 16.22 10.10
C ASP A 98 10.13 15.00 10.53
N ASP A 99 8.79 15.10 10.43
CA ASP A 99 7.88 14.05 10.85
C ASP A 99 6.98 13.60 9.71
N LEU A 100 6.70 12.31 9.67
CA LEU A 100 5.82 11.68 8.72
C LEU A 100 4.89 10.69 9.42
N ILE A 101 3.58 10.92 9.28
CA ILE A 101 2.55 9.94 9.61
C ILE A 101 1.85 9.49 8.34
N ILE A 102 1.83 8.18 8.11
CA ILE A 102 1.11 7.56 6.99
C ILE A 102 -0.15 6.92 7.53
N LYS A 103 -1.30 7.31 6.97
CA LYS A 103 -2.61 6.76 7.36
C LYS A 103 -3.40 6.22 6.17
N SER A 104 -4.19 5.18 6.41
CA SER A 104 -5.25 4.74 5.50
C SER A 104 -6.52 4.48 6.29
N LYS A 105 -7.67 4.98 5.79
CA LYS A 105 -8.99 4.83 6.43
C LYS A 105 -9.01 5.20 7.93
N GLY A 106 -8.19 6.16 8.33
CA GLY A 106 -8.08 6.60 9.73
C GLY A 106 -7.17 5.73 10.61
N GLN A 107 -6.65 4.61 10.11
CA GLN A 107 -5.63 3.81 10.79
C GLN A 107 -4.24 4.36 10.46
N THR A 108 -3.41 4.53 11.50
CA THR A 108 -1.99 4.82 11.33
C THR A 108 -1.26 3.55 10.89
N ILE A 109 -0.59 3.64 9.75
CA ILE A 109 0.25 2.57 9.18
C ILE A 109 1.70 2.75 9.64
N PHE A 110 2.17 3.99 9.60
CA PHE A 110 3.53 4.36 9.98
C PHE A 110 3.49 5.72 10.69
N ASP A 111 4.28 5.84 11.73
CA ASP A 111 4.55 7.08 12.45
C ASP A 111 6.06 7.19 12.64
N SER A 112 6.69 8.21 12.08
CA SER A 112 8.14 8.36 12.14
C SER A 112 8.65 8.54 13.56
N GLU A 113 7.86 9.09 14.48
CA GLU A 113 8.28 9.33 15.86
C GLU A 113 8.57 8.00 16.61
N ASP A 114 8.01 6.88 16.15
CA ASP A 114 8.26 5.56 16.71
C ASP A 114 9.65 5.00 16.36
N TYR A 115 10.33 5.60 15.38
CA TYR A 115 11.61 5.14 14.84
C TYR A 115 12.60 6.29 14.88
N ASN A 116 13.64 6.22 15.71
CA ASN A 116 14.65 7.28 15.86
C ASN A 116 15.44 7.59 14.56
N ILE A 117 14.80 8.22 13.59
CA ILE A 117 15.31 8.49 12.24
C ILE A 117 15.85 9.91 12.22
N SER A 118 17.17 10.03 12.13
CA SER A 118 17.83 11.33 11.99
C SER A 118 17.87 11.77 10.54
N SER A 119 17.56 13.05 10.28
CA SER A 119 17.65 13.69 8.96
C SER A 119 17.01 12.86 7.84
N PRO A 120 15.71 12.52 7.93
CA PRO A 120 15.06 11.61 7.00
C PRO A 120 15.10 12.12 5.54
N TRP A 121 15.16 13.43 5.34
CA TRP A 121 15.24 14.07 4.02
C TRP A 121 16.53 13.75 3.25
N THR A 122 17.55 13.21 3.93
CA THR A 122 18.87 12.89 3.34
C THR A 122 19.05 11.44 2.93
N LYS A 123 18.04 10.58 3.15
CA LYS A 123 18.16 9.14 2.96
C LYS A 123 16.86 8.51 2.49
N VAL A 124 16.99 7.35 1.86
CA VAL A 124 15.86 6.49 1.55
C VAL A 124 15.55 5.62 2.77
N ILE A 125 14.30 5.61 3.19
CA ILE A 125 13.80 4.87 4.34
C ILE A 125 12.87 3.77 3.82
N ASP A 126 13.15 2.52 4.19
CA ASP A 126 12.27 1.39 3.92
C ASP A 126 11.25 1.25 5.06
N VAL A 127 10.00 1.66 4.81
CA VAL A 127 8.93 1.62 5.81
C VAL A 127 8.55 0.18 6.15
N ILE A 128 8.62 -0.74 5.18
CA ILE A 128 8.20 -2.13 5.41
C ILE A 128 9.22 -2.87 6.28
N ASP A 129 10.51 -2.58 6.09
CA ASP A 129 11.57 -3.09 6.96
C ASP A 129 11.40 -2.60 8.40
N LEU A 130 11.12 -1.30 8.59
CA LEU A 130 10.86 -0.72 9.91
C LEU A 130 9.64 -1.33 10.62
N LEU A 131 8.54 -1.54 9.88
CA LEU A 131 7.33 -2.16 10.42
C LEU A 131 7.51 -3.66 10.74
N GLY A 132 8.49 -4.33 10.12
CA GLY A 132 8.65 -5.77 10.21
C GLY A 132 7.49 -6.56 9.59
N GLY A 133 6.69 -5.93 8.74
CA GLY A 133 5.49 -6.52 8.16
C GLY A 133 4.82 -5.66 7.08
N SER A 134 4.07 -6.33 6.20
CA SER A 134 3.36 -5.69 5.09
C SER A 134 1.94 -5.28 5.49
N PRO A 135 1.60 -3.97 5.50
CA PRO A 135 0.27 -3.51 5.85
C PRO A 135 -0.75 -3.81 4.75
N LEU A 136 -1.99 -4.08 5.17
CA LEU A 136 -3.16 -4.23 4.31
C LEU A 136 -3.84 -2.87 4.12
N ILE A 137 -4.14 -2.53 2.88
CA ILE A 137 -4.94 -1.38 2.47
C ILE A 137 -6.27 -1.89 1.96
N ALA A 138 -7.36 -1.42 2.55
CA ALA A 138 -8.71 -1.74 2.06
C ALA A 138 -8.89 -1.22 0.63
N GLY A 139 -9.70 -1.89 -0.19
CA GLY A 139 -9.82 -1.59 -1.62
C GLY A 139 -10.37 -0.20 -1.98
N ASP A 140 -11.08 0.44 -1.05
CA ASP A 140 -11.52 1.84 -1.17
C ASP A 140 -10.62 2.81 -0.37
N GLY A 141 -9.50 2.29 0.14
CA GLY A 141 -8.47 2.96 0.93
C GLY A 141 -7.41 3.61 0.06
N ARG A 142 -6.67 4.54 0.67
CA ARG A 142 -5.60 5.30 0.04
C ARG A 142 -4.54 5.65 1.08
N LEU A 143 -3.31 5.88 0.66
CA LEU A 143 -2.30 6.39 1.57
C LEU A 143 -2.43 7.91 1.72
N ASN A 144 -2.42 8.37 2.96
CA ASN A 144 -2.43 9.79 3.29
C ASN A 144 -1.15 10.06 4.06
N PHE A 145 -0.29 10.89 3.47
CA PHE A 145 0.98 11.31 4.03
C PHE A 145 0.75 12.64 4.75
N TYR A 146 0.94 12.64 6.07
CA TYR A 146 0.89 13.83 6.91
C TYR A 146 2.31 14.18 7.27
N VAL A 147 2.78 15.34 6.82
CA VAL A 147 4.15 15.77 7.01
C VAL A 147 4.17 17.05 7.82
N THR A 148 5.02 17.09 8.82
CA THR A 148 5.33 18.31 9.57
C THR A 148 6.70 18.79 9.15
N ASN A 149 6.79 20.08 8.86
CA ASN A 149 8.07 20.75 8.62
C ASN A 149 8.41 21.67 9.80
N SER A 150 9.69 21.80 10.09
CA SER A 150 10.28 22.82 10.95
C SER A 150 10.97 23.89 10.10
N GLU A 151 11.40 24.99 10.71
CA GLU A 151 12.26 26.00 10.05
C GLU A 151 13.69 25.48 9.79
N ASN A 152 13.80 24.28 9.22
CA ASN A 152 15.03 23.71 8.73
C ASN A 152 15.06 23.91 7.19
N TYR A 153 16.21 23.79 6.53
CA TYR A 153 16.34 24.05 5.09
C TYR A 153 15.70 22.96 4.20
N ALA A 154 14.96 22.03 4.80
CA ALA A 154 14.22 20.97 4.17
C ALA A 154 12.69 21.21 4.26
N THR A 155 11.94 20.67 3.31
CA THR A 155 10.48 20.61 3.31
C THR A 155 10.05 19.57 2.30
N GLY A 156 8.96 18.85 2.56
CA GLY A 156 8.40 17.94 1.56
C GLY A 156 8.36 16.48 1.98
N VAL A 157 7.85 15.66 1.07
CA VAL A 157 7.93 14.20 1.10
C VAL A 157 8.03 13.66 -0.32
N ILE A 158 8.75 12.56 -0.46
CA ILE A 158 8.84 11.73 -1.65
C ILE A 158 8.55 10.29 -1.24
N TRP A 159 7.79 9.57 -2.06
CA TRP A 159 7.53 8.16 -1.80
C TRP A 159 7.47 7.35 -3.09
N LYS A 160 7.77 6.07 -2.95
CA LYS A 160 7.59 5.09 -4.02
C LYS A 160 7.36 3.72 -3.41
N GLY A 161 6.42 2.97 -3.99
CA GLY A 161 6.12 1.64 -3.53
C GLY A 161 5.43 0.79 -4.57
N GLU A 162 5.16 -0.43 -4.17
CA GLU A 162 4.35 -1.37 -4.94
C GLU A 162 3.49 -2.16 -3.95
N ALA A 163 2.21 -2.26 -4.29
CA ALA A 163 1.25 -3.09 -3.60
C ALA A 163 0.83 -4.25 -4.51
N LYS A 164 0.27 -5.29 -3.90
CA LYS A 164 -0.31 -6.42 -4.63
C LYS A 164 -1.75 -6.58 -4.24
N THR A 165 -2.65 -6.68 -5.23
CA THR A 165 -4.05 -6.96 -4.95
C THR A 165 -4.18 -8.29 -4.24
N VAL A 166 -5.01 -8.31 -3.21
CA VAL A 166 -5.40 -9.53 -2.50
C VAL A 166 -6.55 -10.12 -3.28
N PRO A 167 -6.36 -11.30 -3.91
CA PRO A 167 -7.43 -11.92 -4.66
C PRO A 167 -8.52 -12.38 -3.67
N GLU A 168 -9.68 -11.73 -3.70
CA GLU A 168 -10.83 -12.21 -2.94
C GLU A 168 -11.27 -13.58 -3.48
N PRO A 169 -11.55 -14.57 -2.62
CA PRO A 169 -12.24 -15.76 -3.05
C PRO A 169 -13.60 -15.33 -3.60
N GLY A 170 -13.78 -15.43 -4.92
CA GLY A 170 -15.02 -15.02 -5.55
C GLY A 170 -16.21 -15.66 -4.82
N THR A 171 -17.26 -14.90 -4.53
CA THR A 171 -18.45 -15.38 -3.79
C THR A 171 -19.01 -16.67 -4.39
N LEU A 172 -18.88 -16.87 -5.70
CA LEU A 172 -19.25 -18.10 -6.40
C LEU A 172 -18.41 -19.32 -6.02
N ALA A 173 -17.11 -19.15 -5.76
CA ALA A 173 -16.24 -20.22 -5.27
C ALA A 173 -16.61 -20.63 -3.84
N LEU A 174 -16.89 -19.67 -2.96
CA LEU A 174 -17.39 -19.94 -1.60
C LEU A 174 -18.77 -20.59 -1.61
N LEU A 175 -19.68 -20.11 -2.46
CA LEU A 175 -21.00 -20.72 -2.64
C LEU A 175 -20.90 -22.14 -3.21
N GLY A 176 -20.02 -22.36 -4.19
CA GLY A 176 -19.73 -23.67 -4.76
C GLY A 176 -19.23 -24.64 -3.69
N LEU A 177 -18.23 -24.24 -2.91
CA LEU A 177 -17.69 -25.02 -1.79
C LEU A 177 -18.78 -25.33 -0.75
N GLY A 178 -19.58 -24.33 -0.37
CA GLY A 178 -20.71 -24.49 0.55
C GLY A 178 -21.75 -25.50 0.05
N LEU A 179 -22.12 -25.44 -1.22
CA LEU A 179 -23.07 -26.38 -1.83
C LEU A 179 -22.50 -27.80 -1.94
N THR A 180 -21.23 -27.96 -2.31
CA THR A 180 -20.58 -29.29 -2.28
C THR A 180 -20.53 -29.86 -0.88
N GLY A 181 -20.20 -29.05 0.14
CA GLY A 181 -20.23 -29.46 1.54
C GLY A 181 -21.62 -29.92 1.98
N LEU A 182 -22.66 -29.18 1.57
CA LEU A 182 -24.06 -29.52 1.86
C LEU A 182 -24.51 -30.84 1.21
N VAL A 183 -24.10 -31.08 -0.05
CA VAL A 183 -24.41 -32.34 -0.76
C VAL A 183 -23.73 -33.53 -0.10
N VAL A 184 -22.46 -33.39 0.30
CA VAL A 184 -21.72 -34.45 1.01
C VAL A 184 -22.33 -34.73 2.38
N ALA A 185 -22.72 -33.69 3.13
CA ALA A 185 -23.37 -33.83 4.43
C ALA A 185 -24.75 -34.53 4.32
N ARG A 186 -25.55 -34.19 3.31
CA ARG A 186 -26.82 -34.88 3.05
C ARG A 186 -26.65 -36.36 2.73
N ARG A 187 -25.64 -36.72 1.93
CA ARG A 187 -25.36 -38.12 1.58
C ARG A 187 -24.92 -38.96 2.79
N LYS A 188 -24.12 -38.39 3.71
CA LYS A 188 -23.72 -39.06 4.96
C LYS A 188 -24.87 -39.27 5.96
N LYS A 189 -25.92 -38.44 5.93
CA LYS A 189 -27.09 -38.61 6.81
C LYS A 189 -28.11 -39.64 6.29
N MET A 190 -28.00 -40.02 5.01
CA MET A 190 -28.89 -40.98 4.36
C MET A 190 -28.31 -42.40 4.27
N GLN A 191 -27.04 -42.59 4.68
CA GLN A 191 -26.41 -43.89 4.93
C GLN A 191 -26.46 -44.19 6.42
#